data_AF-A0A815Z5L2-F1
#
_entry.id   AF-A0A815Z5L2-F1
#
_cell.length_a   1.000
_cell.length_b   1.000
_cell.length_c   1.000
_cell.angle_alpha   90.00
_cell.angle_beta   90.00
_cell.angle_gamma   90.00
#
_symmetry.space_group_name_H-M   'P 1'
#
loop_
_entity.id
_entity.type
_entity.pdbx_description
1 polymer ?
#
loop_
_entity_poly.entity_id
_entity_poly.type
_entity_poly.pdbx_seq_one_letter_code
_entity_poly.pdbx_strand_id
1 'polypeptide(L)'
;MARRRQEIALQTEIETQEEWNENINKEGLTVVDVYQSYGGPCKALEAKFRAIKNTLGDPLLAFAIAKADTIDSLEKYRNKCEPCFLFYASGVLVDSVIGANAPALQRKITSNLEQEKKVLKEGGQRVEHRVQYAEVEDEDDDDAAGAKRQRSPSIVNAIASHQYTLATIRPDAYADGKADEIIQKILPHGFRVLLQEEHNLTEHDARQFHRHRMNEEGYEDHIKHMTSGPSIVLLLQKTDAKEASLDEFRELVNSDELLKETVDCTQSVDNVQQDLMLLLPSVAQKPQSAREKEIERTLALVRPTALKLYKDAIVKRIQESGFNVTRTAEVQLTQAQAEQFYAEKKNEPFYQDLIKEMTSGPSLALYLTKKDAIQGFRTLLGPADKNRIKEATGTFRHDFDIVDAKINSLHAPGSRTEVNRNLQFFFPEERVLVVLKPGLTDQQRAEIVDAFRKAHFFVMARKTLTLTQEQATKLQHAHHGKEYYDELIHYMTSAPSELLVLVKEDASKSWHEVVGPEEPAKASETAPTSLRAMYGKDLVHNAIDVSPNVQQAKDDIHMFFGDLDKEEHGTIEK
;
A
#
# COMPACT_ATOMS: atom_id res chain seq x y z
N MET A 1 -12.39 -63.71 33.37
CA MET A 1 -11.99 -63.01 32.14
C MET A 1 -12.54 -61.59 32.20
N ALA A 2 -11.71 -60.62 32.57
CA ALA A 2 -12.12 -59.22 32.67
C ALA A 2 -12.19 -58.63 31.26
N ARG A 3 -13.37 -58.19 30.86
CA ARG A 3 -13.65 -57.49 29.59
C ARG A 3 -12.78 -56.24 29.56
N ARG A 4 -11.75 -56.20 28.70
CA ARG A 4 -10.96 -54.99 28.43
C ARG A 4 -11.95 -53.87 28.11
N ARG A 5 -11.98 -52.81 28.92
CA ARG A 5 -12.63 -51.54 28.57
C ARG A 5 -11.94 -51.07 27.29
N GLN A 6 -12.67 -51.10 26.18
CA GLN A 6 -12.25 -50.49 24.93
C GLN A 6 -12.16 -48.98 25.20
N GLU A 7 -10.97 -48.39 25.07
CA GLU A 7 -10.83 -46.92 25.10
C GLU A 7 -11.67 -46.37 23.95
N ILE A 8 -12.69 -45.59 24.27
CA ILE A 8 -13.52 -44.92 23.26
C ILE A 8 -12.64 -43.84 22.64
N ALA A 9 -12.32 -44.00 21.34
CA ALA A 9 -11.56 -43.00 20.60
C ALA A 9 -12.27 -41.63 20.70
N LEU A 10 -11.51 -40.58 21.01
CA LEU A 10 -12.04 -39.23 21.18
C LEU A 10 -12.70 -38.72 19.89
N GLN A 11 -12.06 -39.02 18.77
CA GLN A 11 -12.44 -38.65 17.41
C GLN A 11 -12.52 -39.92 16.55
N THR A 12 -13.47 -39.96 15.62
CA THR A 12 -13.55 -41.03 14.60
C THR A 12 -12.63 -40.66 13.43
N GLU A 13 -11.81 -41.59 12.96
CA GLU A 13 -10.95 -41.37 11.79
C GLU A 13 -11.72 -41.75 10.52
N ILE A 14 -11.62 -40.89 9.50
CA ILE A 14 -12.31 -41.02 8.21
C ILE A 14 -11.26 -40.92 7.11
N GLU A 15 -11.05 -42.01 6.38
CA GLU A 15 -10.08 -42.07 5.29
C GLU A 15 -10.74 -42.34 3.93
N THR A 16 -12.01 -42.74 3.89
CA THR A 16 -12.70 -43.05 2.62
C THR A 16 -13.97 -42.23 2.41
N GLN A 17 -14.39 -42.08 1.15
CA GLN A 17 -15.64 -41.41 0.80
C GLN A 17 -16.89 -42.11 1.37
N GLU A 18 -16.84 -43.43 1.53
CA GLU A 18 -17.93 -44.21 2.16
C GLU A 18 -18.06 -43.86 3.64
N GLU A 19 -16.94 -43.89 4.39
CA GLU A 19 -16.90 -43.49 5.80
C GLU A 19 -17.31 -42.02 5.99
N TRP A 20 -16.93 -41.14 5.06
CA TRP A 20 -17.32 -39.73 5.07
C TRP A 20 -18.83 -39.57 5.06
N ASN A 21 -19.49 -40.23 4.09
CA ASN A 21 -20.95 -40.18 3.94
C ASN A 21 -21.65 -40.77 5.17
N GLU A 22 -21.15 -41.86 5.75
CA GLU A 22 -21.74 -42.44 6.96
C GLU A 22 -21.62 -41.52 8.18
N ASN A 23 -20.47 -40.83 8.34
CA ASN A 23 -20.21 -40.02 9.52
C ASN A 23 -20.95 -38.68 9.51
N ILE A 24 -21.01 -37.98 8.37
CA ILE A 24 -21.68 -36.66 8.31
C ILE A 24 -23.20 -36.78 8.43
N ASN A 25 -23.77 -37.95 8.07
CA ASN A 25 -25.20 -38.23 8.13
C ASN A 25 -25.69 -38.75 9.50
N LYS A 26 -24.80 -38.87 10.50
CA LYS A 26 -25.19 -39.25 11.86
C LYS A 26 -26.12 -38.19 12.46
N GLU A 27 -27.10 -38.66 13.23
CA GLU A 27 -28.02 -37.78 13.97
C GLU A 27 -27.25 -36.95 15.00
N GLY A 28 -27.46 -35.63 14.98
CA GLY A 28 -26.74 -34.67 15.81
C GLY A 28 -25.70 -33.85 15.05
N LEU A 29 -24.81 -33.20 15.79
CA LEU A 29 -23.74 -32.34 15.30
C LEU A 29 -22.41 -33.11 15.25
N THR A 30 -21.86 -33.28 14.05
CA THR A 30 -20.54 -33.86 13.81
C THR A 30 -19.55 -32.76 13.44
N VAL A 31 -18.50 -32.59 14.25
CA VAL A 31 -17.41 -31.65 14.01
C VAL A 31 -16.23 -32.40 13.42
N VAL A 32 -15.85 -32.08 12.18
CA VAL A 32 -14.82 -32.79 11.43
C VAL A 32 -13.59 -31.91 11.25
N ASP A 33 -12.44 -32.34 11.78
CA ASP A 33 -11.12 -31.74 11.52
C ASP A 33 -10.56 -32.33 10.21
N VAL A 34 -10.54 -31.51 9.16
CA VAL A 34 -10.06 -31.91 7.84
C VAL A 34 -8.56 -31.68 7.76
N TYR A 35 -7.82 -32.75 7.44
CA TYR A 35 -6.37 -32.73 7.39
C TYR A 35 -5.82 -33.41 6.14
N GLN A 36 -4.54 -33.14 5.84
CA GLN A 36 -3.81 -33.77 4.74
C GLN A 36 -2.71 -34.70 5.25
N SER A 37 -2.37 -35.68 4.43
CA SER A 37 -1.38 -36.75 4.69
C SER A 37 -0.05 -36.22 5.22
N TYR A 38 0.43 -35.09 4.70
CA TYR A 38 1.71 -34.50 5.10
C TYR A 38 1.64 -33.65 6.38
N GLY A 39 0.45 -33.16 6.77
CA GLY A 39 0.26 -32.25 7.91
C GLY A 39 -0.30 -32.94 9.16
N GLY A 40 -1.06 -34.01 8.99
CA GLY A 40 -1.78 -34.71 10.07
C GLY A 40 -2.89 -33.87 10.72
N PRO A 41 -3.75 -34.47 11.55
CA PRO A 41 -4.82 -33.77 12.26
C PRO A 41 -4.26 -32.77 13.29
N CYS A 42 -5.07 -31.78 13.69
CA CYS A 42 -4.63 -30.70 14.56
C CYS A 42 -4.38 -31.17 16.01
N LYS A 43 -3.16 -31.64 16.30
CA LYS A 43 -2.76 -32.13 17.63
C LYS A 43 -2.87 -31.08 18.75
N ALA A 44 -2.75 -29.80 18.42
CA ALA A 44 -2.84 -28.70 19.38
C ALA A 44 -4.25 -28.51 19.99
N LEU A 45 -5.29 -29.03 19.31
CA LEU A 45 -6.69 -28.86 19.73
C LEU A 45 -7.32 -30.13 20.30
N GLU A 46 -6.64 -31.27 20.24
CA GLU A 46 -7.12 -32.56 20.75
C GLU A 46 -7.47 -32.50 22.26
N ALA A 47 -6.59 -31.89 23.06
CA ALA A 47 -6.84 -31.70 24.50
C ALA A 47 -8.07 -30.82 24.77
N LYS A 48 -8.37 -29.86 23.88
CA LYS A 48 -9.54 -28.98 23.99
C LYS A 48 -10.81 -29.68 23.55
N PHE A 49 -10.80 -30.48 22.48
CA PHE A 49 -11.95 -31.31 22.12
C PHE A 49 -12.32 -32.29 23.22
N ARG A 50 -11.32 -32.87 23.89
CA ARG A 50 -11.52 -33.71 25.07
C ARG A 50 -12.20 -32.94 26.21
N ALA A 51 -11.74 -31.73 26.48
CA ALA A 51 -12.34 -30.86 27.51
C ALA A 51 -13.78 -30.46 27.15
N ILE A 52 -14.06 -30.12 25.89
CA ILE A 52 -15.39 -29.75 25.40
C ILE A 52 -16.34 -30.95 25.48
N LYS A 53 -15.93 -32.13 25.00
CA LYS A 53 -16.73 -33.36 25.05
C LYS A 53 -17.07 -33.76 26.49
N ASN A 54 -16.11 -33.64 27.41
CA ASN A 54 -16.33 -33.93 28.82
C ASN A 54 -17.21 -32.88 29.52
N THR A 55 -17.08 -31.61 29.16
CA THR A 55 -17.87 -30.51 29.74
C THR A 55 -19.32 -30.55 29.26
N LEU A 56 -19.55 -30.76 27.96
CA LEU A 56 -20.89 -30.79 27.39
C LEU A 56 -21.58 -32.15 27.61
N GLY A 57 -20.84 -33.25 27.54
CA GLY A 57 -21.34 -34.60 27.82
C GLY A 57 -22.51 -35.04 26.92
N ASP A 58 -22.68 -34.39 25.76
CA ASP A 58 -23.90 -34.51 24.96
C ASP A 58 -23.83 -35.67 23.96
N PRO A 59 -24.85 -36.57 23.94
CA PRO A 59 -24.85 -37.70 23.00
C PRO A 59 -25.00 -37.29 21.54
N LEU A 60 -25.48 -36.06 21.25
CA LEU A 60 -25.64 -35.53 19.91
C LEU A 60 -24.37 -34.86 19.38
N LEU A 61 -23.27 -34.81 20.14
CA LEU A 61 -22.00 -34.21 19.68
C LEU A 61 -20.96 -35.28 19.35
N ALA A 62 -20.60 -35.37 18.07
CA ALA A 62 -19.53 -36.23 17.57
C ALA A 62 -18.33 -35.42 17.08
N PHE A 63 -17.13 -35.98 17.25
CA PHE A 63 -15.91 -35.44 16.67
C PHE A 63 -15.30 -36.46 15.71
N ALA A 64 -14.80 -35.98 14.58
CA ALA A 64 -14.10 -36.79 13.59
C ALA A 64 -12.86 -36.06 13.05
N ILE A 65 -11.94 -36.84 12.49
CA ILE A 65 -10.82 -36.36 11.70
C ILE A 65 -10.94 -36.96 10.30
N ALA A 66 -10.77 -36.17 9.24
CA ALA A 66 -10.97 -36.63 7.87
C ALA A 66 -9.77 -36.29 6.98
N LYS A 67 -9.27 -37.30 6.28
CA LYS A 67 -8.14 -37.18 5.36
C LYS A 67 -8.61 -36.67 3.99
N ALA A 68 -8.34 -35.40 3.68
CA ALA A 68 -8.82 -34.76 2.45
C ALA A 68 -8.29 -35.42 1.18
N ASP A 69 -7.09 -36.02 1.21
CA ASP A 69 -6.44 -36.63 0.05
C ASP A 69 -7.24 -37.80 -0.56
N THR A 70 -8.05 -38.48 0.25
CA THR A 70 -8.70 -39.75 -0.09
C THR A 70 -10.22 -39.66 -0.12
N ILE A 71 -10.79 -38.47 0.10
CA ILE A 71 -12.23 -38.22 0.15
C ILE A 71 -12.58 -37.19 -0.92
N ASP A 72 -13.44 -37.55 -1.88
CA ASP A 72 -13.78 -36.71 -3.04
C ASP A 72 -14.63 -35.50 -2.66
N SER A 73 -15.55 -35.67 -1.68
CA SER A 73 -16.33 -34.56 -1.12
C SER A 73 -15.48 -33.47 -0.45
N LEU A 74 -14.22 -33.80 -0.15
CA LEU A 74 -13.25 -32.89 0.43
C LEU A 74 -12.21 -32.37 -0.56
N GLU A 75 -12.39 -32.60 -1.87
CA GLU A 75 -11.48 -32.15 -2.92
C GLU A 75 -11.15 -30.66 -2.80
N LYS A 76 -12.18 -29.83 -2.53
CA LYS A 76 -12.03 -28.38 -2.32
C LYS A 76 -11.18 -27.99 -1.10
N TYR A 77 -10.78 -28.93 -0.24
CA TYR A 77 -9.94 -28.69 0.94
C TYR A 77 -8.52 -29.26 0.79
N ARG A 78 -8.21 -29.95 -0.32
CA ARG A 78 -6.87 -30.46 -0.63
C ARG A 78 -5.88 -29.29 -0.84
N ASN A 79 -4.59 -29.54 -0.61
CA ASN A 79 -3.48 -28.58 -0.75
C ASN A 79 -3.57 -27.30 0.11
N LYS A 80 -4.36 -27.31 1.19
CA LYS A 80 -4.47 -26.24 2.20
C LYS A 80 -3.71 -26.58 3.49
N CYS A 81 -2.75 -25.72 3.88
CA CYS A 81 -1.94 -25.88 5.11
C CYS A 81 -2.57 -25.24 6.36
N GLU A 82 -3.89 -24.99 6.37
CA GLU A 82 -4.61 -24.41 7.49
C GLU A 82 -5.62 -25.41 8.08
N PRO A 83 -5.75 -25.52 9.42
CA PRO A 83 -6.74 -26.40 10.04
C PRO A 83 -8.16 -26.00 9.62
N CYS A 84 -8.99 -26.95 9.19
CA CYS A 84 -10.36 -26.68 8.79
C CYS A 84 -11.33 -27.56 9.58
N PHE A 85 -12.26 -26.94 10.30
CA PHE A 85 -13.27 -27.63 11.07
C PHE A 85 -14.64 -27.44 10.41
N LEU A 86 -15.27 -28.54 10.00
CA LEU A 86 -16.58 -28.55 9.37
C LEU A 86 -17.64 -29.04 10.35
N PHE A 87 -18.80 -28.39 10.35
CA PHE A 87 -19.89 -28.68 11.26
C PHE A 87 -21.06 -29.25 10.46
N TYR A 88 -21.26 -30.57 10.55
CA TYR A 88 -22.37 -31.24 9.89
C TYR A 88 -23.47 -31.56 10.89
N ALA A 89 -24.69 -31.14 10.60
CA ALA A 89 -25.88 -31.47 11.36
C ALA A 89 -26.76 -32.41 10.52
N SER A 90 -26.78 -33.69 10.87
CA SER A 90 -27.57 -34.73 10.17
C SER A 90 -27.49 -34.65 8.64
N GLY A 91 -26.27 -34.60 8.09
CA GLY A 91 -25.99 -34.55 6.66
C GLY A 91 -25.85 -33.15 6.05
N VAL A 92 -26.24 -32.09 6.76
CA VAL A 92 -26.18 -30.70 6.27
C VAL A 92 -24.99 -29.97 6.88
N LEU A 93 -24.15 -29.35 6.05
CA LEU A 93 -23.09 -28.46 6.52
C LEU A 93 -23.73 -27.18 7.07
N VAL A 94 -23.61 -26.93 8.38
CA VAL A 94 -24.26 -25.79 9.06
C VAL A 94 -23.29 -24.69 9.48
N ASP A 95 -21.99 -25.00 9.56
CA ASP A 95 -20.95 -24.01 9.88
C ASP A 95 -19.56 -24.51 9.47
N SER A 96 -18.57 -23.62 9.48
CA SER A 96 -17.16 -23.96 9.29
C SER A 96 -16.24 -22.99 10.05
N VAL A 97 -15.14 -23.50 10.59
CA VAL A 97 -14.07 -22.68 11.17
C VAL A 97 -12.76 -22.98 10.44
N ILE A 98 -12.14 -21.94 9.91
CA ILE A 98 -10.82 -22.03 9.27
C ILE A 98 -9.78 -21.43 10.24
N GLY A 99 -8.71 -22.17 10.51
CA GLY A 99 -7.64 -21.82 11.43
C GLY A 99 -7.84 -22.34 12.86
N ALA A 100 -6.78 -22.29 13.67
CA ALA A 100 -6.74 -22.81 15.03
C ALA A 100 -7.32 -21.84 16.09
N ASN A 101 -8.48 -21.22 15.83
CA ASN A 101 -9.13 -20.31 16.78
C ASN A 101 -9.99 -21.07 17.79
N ALA A 102 -9.38 -21.51 18.89
CA ALA A 102 -10.06 -22.31 19.90
C ALA A 102 -11.28 -21.64 20.58
N PRO A 103 -11.25 -20.35 20.96
CA PRO A 103 -12.44 -19.68 21.48
C PRO A 103 -13.61 -19.61 20.48
N ALA A 104 -13.34 -19.30 19.21
CA ALA A 104 -14.38 -19.27 18.17
C ALA A 104 -14.97 -20.65 17.92
N LEU A 105 -14.12 -21.68 17.90
CA LEU A 105 -14.53 -23.06 17.75
C LEU A 105 -15.45 -23.50 18.89
N GLN A 106 -15.10 -23.20 20.14
CA GLN A 106 -15.94 -23.54 21.29
C GLN A 106 -17.30 -22.85 21.24
N ARG A 107 -17.35 -21.54 20.91
CA ARG A 107 -18.62 -20.82 20.76
C ARG A 107 -19.51 -21.41 19.67
N LYS A 108 -18.93 -21.74 18.50
CA LYS A 108 -19.67 -22.33 17.38
C LYS A 108 -20.15 -23.75 17.67
N ILE A 109 -19.38 -24.57 18.38
CA ILE A 109 -19.83 -25.90 18.83
C ILE A 109 -21.06 -25.77 19.71
N THR A 110 -21.03 -24.91 20.74
CA THR A 110 -22.16 -24.72 21.65
C THR A 110 -23.40 -24.21 20.91
N SER A 111 -23.25 -23.16 20.10
CA SER A 111 -24.37 -22.55 19.38
C SER A 111 -25.02 -23.50 18.38
N ASN A 112 -24.23 -24.19 17.54
CA ASN A 112 -24.77 -25.13 16.55
C ASN A 112 -25.40 -26.38 17.21
N LEU A 113 -24.87 -26.82 18.36
CA LEU A 113 -25.45 -27.95 19.10
C LEU A 113 -26.81 -27.60 19.73
N GLU A 114 -26.95 -26.40 20.29
CA GLU A 114 -28.23 -25.89 20.78
C GLU A 114 -29.26 -25.74 19.66
N GLN A 115 -28.82 -25.25 18.50
CA GLN A 115 -29.66 -25.13 17.32
C GLN A 115 -30.12 -26.50 16.81
N GLU A 116 -29.23 -27.49 16.73
CA GLU A 116 -29.60 -28.84 16.30
C GLU A 116 -30.59 -29.50 17.27
N LYS A 117 -30.42 -29.33 18.58
CA LYS A 117 -31.41 -29.80 19.57
C LYS A 117 -32.78 -29.17 19.37
N LYS A 118 -32.81 -27.87 19.06
CA LYS A 118 -34.06 -27.15 18.77
C LYS A 118 -34.71 -27.70 17.51
N VAL A 119 -33.94 -27.91 16.44
CA VAL A 119 -34.42 -28.49 15.17
C VAL A 119 -34.99 -29.90 15.36
N LEU A 120 -34.31 -30.77 16.12
CA LEU A 120 -34.76 -32.13 16.41
C LEU A 120 -36.02 -32.18 17.30
N LYS A 121 -36.20 -31.21 18.20
CA LYS A 121 -37.34 -31.16 19.13
C LYS A 121 -38.58 -30.47 18.55
N GLU A 122 -38.39 -29.39 17.80
CA GLU A 122 -39.47 -28.49 17.36
C GLU A 122 -39.79 -28.62 15.86
N GLY A 123 -38.94 -29.30 15.08
CA GLY A 123 -39.10 -29.45 13.64
C GLY A 123 -38.79 -28.15 12.89
N GLY A 124 -37.51 -27.94 12.54
CA GLY A 124 -37.04 -26.80 11.76
C GLY A 124 -36.24 -27.22 10.52
N GLN A 125 -36.06 -26.30 9.56
CA GLN A 125 -35.15 -26.52 8.43
C GLN A 125 -33.71 -26.18 8.84
N ARG A 126 -32.76 -27.04 8.48
CA ARG A 126 -31.33 -26.76 8.60
C ARG A 126 -30.94 -25.81 7.48
N VAL A 127 -30.25 -24.72 7.81
CA VAL A 127 -29.74 -23.77 6.83
C VAL A 127 -28.37 -24.26 6.38
N GLU A 128 -28.24 -24.54 5.08
CA GLU A 128 -26.97 -24.97 4.51
C GLU A 128 -25.97 -23.81 4.46
N HIS A 129 -24.84 -24.01 5.14
CA HIS A 129 -23.72 -23.09 5.16
C HIS A 129 -22.84 -23.31 3.94
N ARG A 130 -22.78 -22.30 3.06
CA ARG A 130 -21.86 -22.30 1.93
C ARG A 130 -20.47 -21.92 2.42
N VAL A 131 -19.55 -22.89 2.42
CA VAL A 131 -18.13 -22.63 2.64
C VAL A 131 -17.58 -21.85 1.44
N GLN A 132 -17.42 -20.54 1.61
CA GLN A 132 -16.83 -19.67 0.60
C GLN A 132 -15.32 -19.91 0.52
N TYR A 133 -14.90 -20.79 -0.40
CA TYR A 133 -13.60 -20.64 -1.02
C TYR A 133 -13.80 -19.83 -2.30
N ALA A 134 -12.97 -18.83 -2.54
CA ALA A 134 -12.98 -18.08 -3.80
C ALA A 134 -12.81 -19.08 -4.96
N GLU A 135 -13.79 -19.12 -5.87
CA GLU A 135 -13.68 -19.89 -7.11
C GLU A 135 -12.53 -19.30 -7.94
N VAL A 136 -11.55 -20.14 -8.27
CA VAL A 136 -10.44 -19.84 -9.19
C VAL A 136 -10.80 -20.56 -10.48
N GLU A 137 -11.03 -19.82 -11.56
CA GLU A 137 -10.92 -20.37 -12.90
C GLU A 137 -9.42 -20.43 -13.24
N ASP A 138 -8.97 -21.63 -13.59
CA ASP A 138 -7.58 -21.96 -13.90
C ASP A 138 -7.11 -21.26 -15.19
N GLU A 139 -6.03 -20.49 -15.10
CA GLU A 139 -5.04 -20.39 -16.18
C GLU A 139 -3.64 -20.48 -15.53
N ASP A 140 -2.96 -21.57 -15.89
CA ASP A 140 -1.58 -22.00 -15.67
C ASP A 140 -0.59 -20.96 -15.08
N ASP A 141 0.01 -21.29 -13.93
CA ASP A 141 1.48 -21.29 -13.77
C ASP A 141 1.91 -21.87 -12.40
N ASP A 142 2.87 -22.79 -12.47
CA ASP A 142 3.63 -23.34 -11.35
C ASP A 142 4.28 -22.23 -10.51
N ASP A 143 4.02 -22.19 -9.20
CA ASP A 143 5.07 -22.24 -8.18
C ASP A 143 4.49 -22.06 -6.76
N ALA A 144 4.83 -23.02 -5.91
CA ALA A 144 4.44 -23.09 -4.51
C ALA A 144 5.19 -22.05 -3.67
N ALA A 145 4.47 -21.08 -3.09
CA ALA A 145 4.63 -20.59 -1.71
C ALA A 145 3.76 -19.36 -1.43
N GLY A 146 2.88 -19.46 -0.42
CA GLY A 146 2.25 -18.30 0.23
C GLY A 146 0.73 -18.27 0.07
N ALA A 147 0.00 -18.71 1.09
CA ALA A 147 -1.46 -18.61 1.16
C ALA A 147 -1.90 -17.13 1.20
N LYS A 148 -2.39 -16.63 0.06
CA LYS A 148 -2.91 -15.27 -0.15
C LYS A 148 -4.35 -15.17 0.37
N ARG A 149 -4.62 -14.33 1.38
CA ARG A 149 -5.98 -13.85 1.70
C ARG A 149 -6.37 -12.78 0.67
N GLN A 150 -7.16 -13.12 -0.35
CA GLN A 150 -7.72 -12.13 -1.28
C GLN A 150 -8.98 -11.47 -0.68
N ARG A 151 -9.17 -10.17 -0.94
CA ARG A 151 -10.29 -9.35 -0.43
C ARG A 151 -11.52 -9.51 -1.32
N SER A 152 -12.72 -9.31 -0.76
CA SER A 152 -13.96 -9.36 -1.54
C SER A 152 -14.01 -8.22 -2.58
N PRO A 153 -14.50 -8.46 -3.81
CA PRO A 153 -14.58 -7.44 -4.87
C PRO A 153 -15.36 -6.19 -4.46
N SER A 154 -16.37 -6.31 -3.59
CA SER A 154 -17.13 -5.18 -3.06
C SER A 154 -16.29 -4.25 -2.17
N ILE A 155 -15.40 -4.81 -1.34
CA ILE A 155 -14.47 -4.01 -0.52
C ILE A 155 -13.45 -3.32 -1.42
N VAL A 156 -12.87 -4.05 -2.38
CA VAL A 156 -11.88 -3.50 -3.32
C VAL A 156 -12.48 -2.35 -4.15
N ASN A 157 -13.68 -2.55 -4.70
CA ASN A 157 -14.37 -1.55 -5.50
C ASN A 157 -14.74 -0.32 -4.68
N ALA A 158 -15.31 -0.51 -3.48
CA ALA A 158 -15.67 0.61 -2.61
C ALA A 158 -14.45 1.45 -2.21
N ILE A 159 -13.32 0.81 -1.89
CA ILE A 159 -12.08 1.52 -1.57
C ILE A 159 -11.53 2.25 -2.79
N ALA A 160 -11.51 1.60 -3.96
CA ALA A 160 -11.01 2.20 -5.20
C ALA A 160 -11.86 3.40 -5.66
N SER A 161 -13.18 3.34 -5.47
CA SER A 161 -14.10 4.43 -5.80
C SER A 161 -14.26 5.48 -4.70
N HIS A 162 -13.57 5.33 -3.56
CA HIS A 162 -13.75 6.18 -2.37
C HIS A 162 -15.21 6.25 -1.87
N GLN A 163 -16.04 5.26 -2.18
CA GLN A 163 -17.46 5.22 -1.79
C GLN A 163 -17.64 4.44 -0.48
N TYR A 164 -16.96 4.87 0.58
CA TYR A 164 -17.06 4.24 1.89
C TYR A 164 -16.96 5.23 3.05
N THR A 165 -17.39 4.80 4.23
CA THR A 165 -17.26 5.53 5.49
C THR A 165 -16.78 4.56 6.56
N LEU A 166 -15.93 5.06 7.46
CA LEU A 166 -15.44 4.28 8.60
C LEU A 166 -16.17 4.70 9.86
N ALA A 167 -16.56 3.71 10.65
CA ALA A 167 -17.14 3.89 11.97
C ALA A 167 -16.46 2.95 12.97
N THR A 168 -16.37 3.38 14.22
CA THR A 168 -15.89 2.59 15.34
C THR A 168 -16.96 2.51 16.41
N ILE A 169 -17.40 1.30 16.75
CA ILE A 169 -18.19 1.05 17.95
C ILE A 169 -17.24 1.04 19.14
N ARG A 170 -17.53 1.88 20.13
CA ARG A 170 -16.69 2.08 21.31
C ARG A 170 -16.52 0.79 22.14
N PRO A 171 -15.41 0.63 22.87
CA PRO A 171 -15.11 -0.61 23.59
C PRO A 171 -16.15 -1.03 24.63
N ASP A 172 -16.76 -0.06 25.32
CA ASP A 172 -17.81 -0.29 26.31
C ASP A 172 -19.10 -0.82 25.68
N ALA A 173 -19.53 -0.20 24.57
CA ALA A 173 -20.69 -0.67 23.84
C ALA A 173 -20.48 -2.08 23.25
N TYR A 174 -19.27 -2.38 22.80
CA TYR A 174 -18.93 -3.73 22.35
C TYR A 174 -18.88 -4.73 23.52
N ALA A 175 -18.27 -4.37 24.65
CA ALA A 175 -18.22 -5.21 25.85
C ALA A 175 -19.62 -5.51 26.42
N ASP A 176 -20.54 -4.56 26.30
CA ASP A 176 -21.97 -4.70 26.65
C ASP A 176 -22.76 -5.57 25.65
N GLY A 177 -22.16 -6.00 24.54
CA GLY A 177 -22.82 -6.81 23.51
C GLY A 177 -23.78 -6.02 22.62
N LYS A 178 -23.67 -4.68 22.56
CA LYS A 178 -24.58 -3.80 21.79
C LYS A 178 -24.22 -3.72 20.31
N ALA A 179 -23.15 -4.37 19.84
CA ALA A 179 -22.68 -4.25 18.47
C ALA A 179 -23.73 -4.63 17.41
N ASP A 180 -24.47 -5.73 17.64
CA ASP A 180 -25.51 -6.17 16.72
C ASP A 180 -26.70 -5.18 16.71
N GLU A 181 -27.09 -4.65 17.87
CA GLU A 181 -28.15 -3.64 17.99
C GLU A 181 -27.78 -2.35 17.24
N ILE A 182 -26.54 -1.89 17.39
CA ILE A 182 -25.99 -0.73 16.69
C ILE A 182 -25.99 -0.95 15.18
N ILE A 183 -25.54 -2.11 14.70
CA ILE A 183 -25.57 -2.45 13.27
C ILE A 183 -27.01 -2.50 12.75
N GLN A 184 -27.95 -3.11 13.49
CA GLN A 184 -29.37 -3.16 13.11
C GLN A 184 -30.04 -1.78 13.07
N LYS A 185 -29.50 -0.78 13.80
CA LYS A 185 -29.92 0.63 13.66
C LYS A 185 -29.32 1.30 12.43
N ILE A 186 -28.13 0.91 11.99
CA ILE A 186 -27.45 1.50 10.81
C ILE A 186 -28.05 1.00 9.50
N LEU A 187 -28.33 -0.30 9.38
CA LEU A 187 -28.74 -0.94 8.12
C LEU A 187 -30.02 -0.35 7.47
N PRO A 188 -31.11 -0.05 8.20
CA PRO A 188 -32.35 0.48 7.62
C PRO A 188 -32.19 1.85 6.95
N HIS A 189 -31.13 2.59 7.28
CA HIS A 189 -30.83 3.90 6.70
C HIS A 189 -30.03 3.80 5.39
N GLY A 190 -30.03 2.64 4.73
CA GLY A 190 -29.39 2.42 3.44
C GLY A 190 -27.87 2.28 3.50
N PHE A 191 -27.32 1.98 4.68
CA PHE A 191 -25.91 1.64 4.84
C PHE A 191 -25.74 0.13 4.86
N ARG A 192 -24.71 -0.36 4.17
CA ARG A 192 -24.28 -1.76 4.17
C ARG A 192 -22.93 -1.87 4.86
N VAL A 193 -22.80 -2.86 5.73
CA VAL A 193 -21.49 -3.26 6.30
C VAL A 193 -20.75 -4.09 5.26
N LEU A 194 -19.62 -3.56 4.77
CA LEU A 194 -18.70 -4.25 3.87
C LEU A 194 -17.67 -5.09 4.62
N LEU A 195 -17.24 -4.58 5.78
CA LEU A 195 -16.29 -5.25 6.65
C LEU A 195 -16.58 -4.88 8.11
N GLN A 196 -16.37 -5.85 8.99
CA GLN A 196 -16.41 -5.69 10.43
C GLN A 196 -15.18 -6.39 11.02
N GLU A 197 -14.29 -5.63 11.66
CA GLU A 197 -13.10 -6.17 12.33
C GLU A 197 -13.03 -5.69 13.79
N GLU A 198 -12.58 -6.58 14.67
CA GLU A 198 -12.24 -6.22 16.04
C GLU A 198 -10.83 -5.63 16.06
N HIS A 199 -10.69 -4.42 16.62
CA HIS A 199 -9.42 -3.71 16.67
C HIS A 199 -9.13 -3.15 18.07
N ASN A 200 -7.96 -3.47 18.60
CA ASN A 200 -7.45 -2.86 19.83
C ASN A 200 -6.64 -1.62 19.44
N LEU A 201 -7.24 -0.44 19.60
CA LEU A 201 -6.59 0.81 19.25
C LEU A 201 -5.41 1.07 20.18
N THR A 202 -4.25 1.37 19.60
CA THR A 202 -3.16 1.93 20.38
C THR A 202 -3.48 3.38 20.75
N GLU A 203 -2.83 3.91 21.78
CA GLU A 203 -2.98 5.33 22.14
C GLU A 203 -2.64 6.27 20.97
N HIS A 204 -1.64 5.89 20.17
CA HIS A 204 -1.28 6.63 18.97
C HIS A 204 -2.43 6.66 17.95
N ASP A 205 -3.03 5.50 17.67
CA ASP A 205 -4.10 5.38 16.68
C ASP A 205 -5.37 6.09 17.15
N ALA A 206 -5.73 5.95 18.43
CA ALA A 206 -6.85 6.67 19.02
C ALA A 206 -6.65 8.20 18.92
N ARG A 207 -5.46 8.70 19.22
CA ARG A 207 -5.15 10.15 19.10
C ARG A 207 -5.18 10.64 17.66
N GLN A 208 -4.69 9.84 16.70
CA GLN A 208 -4.74 10.21 15.28
C GLN A 208 -6.17 10.26 14.74
N PHE A 209 -6.99 9.27 15.08
CA PHE A 209 -8.39 9.19 14.64
C PHE A 209 -9.25 10.29 15.30
N HIS A 210 -9.05 10.55 16.60
CA HIS A 210 -9.80 11.57 17.35
C HIS A 210 -9.12 12.95 17.40
N ARG A 211 -8.18 13.25 16.48
CA ARG A 211 -7.42 14.52 16.47
C ARG A 211 -8.28 15.79 16.50
N HIS A 212 -9.48 15.72 15.93
CA HIS A 212 -10.44 16.83 15.89
C HIS A 212 -10.95 17.22 17.29
N ARG A 213 -10.90 16.31 18.25
CA ARG A 213 -11.34 16.50 19.65
C ARG A 213 -10.22 16.97 20.57
N MET A 214 -8.99 17.20 20.06
CA MET A 214 -7.80 17.49 20.89
C MET A 214 -7.97 18.69 21.83
N ASN A 215 -8.85 19.64 21.49
CA ASN A 215 -9.11 20.84 22.28
C ASN A 215 -10.40 20.75 23.12
N GLU A 216 -11.10 19.61 23.13
CA GLU A 216 -12.31 19.40 23.91
C GLU A 216 -11.98 19.05 25.37
N GLU A 217 -12.80 19.54 26.31
CA GLU A 217 -12.74 19.08 27.70
C GLU A 217 -13.07 17.57 27.76
N GLY A 218 -12.21 16.80 28.43
CA GLY A 218 -12.35 15.34 28.53
C GLY A 218 -11.68 14.54 27.40
N TYR A 219 -10.94 15.17 26.48
CA TYR A 219 -10.20 14.47 25.41
C TYR A 219 -9.32 13.33 25.92
N GLU A 220 -8.53 13.57 26.98
CA GLU A 220 -7.65 12.56 27.55
C GLU A 220 -8.41 11.35 28.12
N ASP A 221 -9.60 11.57 28.68
CA ASP A 221 -10.43 10.48 29.20
C ASP A 221 -11.13 9.73 28.06
N HIS A 222 -11.50 10.41 26.97
CA HIS A 222 -11.98 9.78 25.74
C HIS A 222 -10.91 8.87 25.11
N ILE A 223 -9.65 9.32 25.05
CA ILE A 223 -8.54 8.47 24.54
C ILE A 223 -8.32 7.25 25.43
N LYS A 224 -8.33 7.41 26.76
CA LYS A 224 -8.26 6.27 27.69
C LYS A 224 -9.42 5.29 27.48
N HIS A 225 -10.63 5.82 27.25
CA HIS A 225 -11.82 5.01 26.99
C HIS A 225 -11.66 4.19 25.71
N MET A 226 -11.24 4.81 24.61
CA MET A 226 -11.07 4.14 23.31
C MET A 226 -9.95 3.11 23.28
N THR A 227 -8.97 3.22 24.19
CA THR A 227 -7.85 2.28 24.34
C THR A 227 -8.07 1.23 25.44
N SER A 228 -9.22 1.28 26.14
CA SER A 228 -9.50 0.40 27.28
C SER A 228 -9.81 -1.04 26.89
N GLY A 229 -10.14 -1.30 25.61
CA GLY A 229 -10.50 -2.61 25.11
C GLY A 229 -10.74 -2.62 23.59
N PRO A 230 -11.20 -3.75 23.05
CA PRO A 230 -11.45 -3.88 21.63
C PRO A 230 -12.62 -3.01 21.19
N SER A 231 -12.41 -2.24 20.11
CA SER A 231 -13.49 -1.58 19.37
C SER A 231 -13.88 -2.42 18.16
N ILE A 232 -15.11 -2.27 17.68
CA ILE A 232 -15.49 -2.83 16.37
C ILE A 232 -15.35 -1.75 15.31
N VAL A 233 -14.51 -1.99 14.31
CA VAL A 233 -14.35 -1.12 13.16
C VAL A 233 -15.25 -1.60 12.02
N LEU A 234 -16.09 -0.71 11.52
CA LEU A 234 -17.01 -0.95 10.43
C LEU A 234 -16.57 -0.18 9.18
N LEU A 235 -16.46 -0.90 8.06
CA LEU A 235 -16.39 -0.31 6.72
C LEU A 235 -17.80 -0.29 6.15
N LEU A 236 -18.37 0.90 5.97
CA LEU A 236 -19.74 1.10 5.53
C LEU A 236 -19.79 1.66 4.11
N GLN A 237 -20.77 1.22 3.32
CA GLN A 237 -21.08 1.79 2.01
C GLN A 237 -22.56 2.07 1.91
N LYS A 238 -22.93 3.23 1.39
CA LYS A 238 -24.33 3.54 1.09
C LYS A 238 -24.77 2.77 -0.17
N THR A 239 -25.92 2.10 -0.12
CA THR A 239 -26.40 1.24 -1.22
C THR A 239 -26.73 1.99 -2.51
N ASP A 240 -27.04 3.29 -2.43
CA ASP A 240 -27.56 4.09 -3.56
C ASP A 240 -26.69 5.31 -3.92
N ALA A 241 -25.52 5.48 -3.30
CA ALA A 241 -24.70 6.68 -3.49
C ALA A 241 -23.63 6.53 -4.56
N LYS A 242 -23.41 7.62 -5.32
CA LYS A 242 -22.29 7.76 -6.27
C LYS A 242 -21.02 8.30 -5.61
N GLU A 243 -21.08 8.76 -4.37
CA GLU A 243 -19.99 9.37 -3.59
C GLU A 243 -20.01 8.89 -2.14
N ALA A 244 -19.01 9.24 -1.33
CA ALA A 244 -18.95 8.91 0.09
C ALA A 244 -20.09 9.60 0.87
N SER A 245 -21.01 8.83 1.44
CA SER A 245 -22.14 9.35 2.25
C SER A 245 -21.75 9.69 3.69
N LEU A 246 -20.62 10.37 3.88
CA LEU A 246 -20.10 10.66 5.23
C LEU A 246 -21.05 11.59 6.00
N ASP A 247 -21.54 12.66 5.36
CA ASP A 247 -22.42 13.63 6.02
C ASP A 247 -23.76 13.01 6.44
N GLU A 248 -24.33 12.15 5.59
CA GLU A 248 -25.54 11.38 5.93
C GLU A 248 -25.31 10.44 7.11
N PHE A 249 -24.15 9.78 7.16
CA PHE A 249 -23.83 8.89 8.27
C PHE A 249 -23.64 9.66 9.58
N ARG A 250 -23.02 10.85 9.52
CA ARG A 250 -22.88 11.74 10.67
C ARG A 250 -24.21 12.26 11.17
N GLU A 251 -25.13 12.61 10.28
CA GLU A 251 -26.48 13.02 10.66
C GLU A 251 -27.21 11.87 11.38
N LEU A 252 -27.11 10.64 10.85
CA LEU A 252 -27.65 9.44 11.49
C LEU A 252 -27.08 9.25 12.91
N VAL A 253 -25.75 9.26 13.05
CA VAL A 253 -25.08 9.08 14.36
C VAL A 253 -25.52 10.16 15.35
N ASN A 254 -25.67 11.41 14.92
CA ASN A 254 -26.07 12.51 15.81
C ASN A 254 -27.57 12.53 16.14
N SER A 255 -28.40 11.88 15.31
CA SER A 255 -29.86 11.86 15.47
C SER A 255 -30.39 10.78 16.43
N ASP A 256 -29.61 9.73 16.69
CA ASP A 256 -29.97 8.62 17.57
C ASP A 256 -29.09 8.63 18.82
N GLU A 257 -29.69 8.69 20.01
CA GLU A 257 -28.97 8.78 21.29
C GLU A 257 -28.02 7.59 21.51
N LEU A 258 -28.42 6.38 21.12
CA LEU A 258 -27.54 5.21 21.26
C LEU A 258 -26.33 5.33 20.34
N LEU A 259 -26.54 5.68 19.07
CA LEU A 259 -25.43 5.83 18.12
C LEU A 259 -24.47 6.95 18.53
N LYS A 260 -25.01 8.09 18.97
CA LYS A 260 -24.22 9.24 19.42
C LYS A 260 -23.30 8.92 20.60
N GLU A 261 -23.76 8.08 21.52
CA GLU A 261 -23.01 7.68 22.71
C GLU A 261 -22.05 6.50 22.47
N THR A 262 -22.23 5.74 21.39
CA THR A 262 -21.53 4.45 21.20
C THR A 262 -20.76 4.31 19.90
N VAL A 263 -20.95 5.22 18.94
CA VAL A 263 -20.33 5.17 17.61
C VAL A 263 -19.59 6.46 17.33
N ASP A 264 -18.32 6.33 16.98
CA ASP A 264 -17.52 7.40 16.39
C ASP A 264 -17.29 7.11 14.91
N CYS A 265 -17.07 8.14 14.08
CA CYS A 265 -16.85 7.97 12.65
C CYS A 265 -15.78 8.94 12.12
N THR A 266 -15.28 8.67 10.93
CA THR A 266 -14.36 9.60 10.24
C THR A 266 -15.00 10.98 10.09
N GLN A 267 -14.20 12.05 10.20
CA GLN A 267 -14.72 13.42 10.25
C GLN A 267 -14.59 14.21 8.94
N SER A 268 -13.81 13.74 7.97
CA SER A 268 -13.67 14.38 6.65
C SER A 268 -13.39 13.32 5.59
N VAL A 269 -13.95 13.52 4.40
CA VAL A 269 -13.68 12.71 3.20
C VAL A 269 -12.18 12.67 2.89
N ASP A 270 -11.46 13.77 3.13
CA ASP A 270 -10.00 13.86 2.91
C ASP A 270 -9.20 12.93 3.83
N ASN A 271 -9.76 12.62 5.01
CA ASN A 271 -9.09 11.80 6.02
C ASN A 271 -9.50 10.33 5.95
N VAL A 272 -10.55 9.98 5.21
CA VAL A 272 -11.10 8.61 5.12
C VAL A 272 -10.03 7.59 4.73
N GLN A 273 -9.12 7.94 3.82
CA GLN A 273 -8.04 7.05 3.40
C GLN A 273 -6.97 6.87 4.50
N GLN A 274 -6.62 7.95 5.21
CA GLN A 274 -5.69 7.90 6.33
C GLN A 274 -6.27 7.08 7.49
N ASP A 275 -7.55 7.29 7.80
CA ASP A 275 -8.29 6.54 8.81
C ASP A 275 -8.42 5.06 8.42
N LEU A 276 -8.60 4.75 7.13
CA LEU A 276 -8.61 3.37 6.63
C LEU A 276 -7.26 2.69 6.86
N MET A 277 -6.17 3.39 6.55
CA MET A 277 -4.81 2.89 6.76
C MET A 277 -4.51 2.66 8.24
N LEU A 278 -5.07 3.50 9.11
CA LEU A 278 -4.87 3.47 10.55
C LEU A 278 -5.68 2.36 11.22
N LEU A 279 -6.98 2.28 10.91
CA LEU A 279 -7.93 1.40 11.60
C LEU A 279 -8.06 0.02 10.96
N LEU A 280 -7.84 -0.08 9.65
CA LEU A 280 -7.93 -1.33 8.88
C LEU A 280 -6.71 -1.50 7.96
N PRO A 281 -5.48 -1.57 8.51
CA PRO A 281 -4.26 -1.73 7.72
C PRO A 281 -4.26 -3.01 6.88
N SER A 282 -4.96 -4.04 7.34
CA SER A 282 -5.24 -5.30 6.64
C SER A 282 -6.01 -5.11 5.33
N VAL A 283 -6.75 -3.99 5.20
CA VAL A 283 -7.68 -3.64 4.11
C VAL A 283 -7.17 -2.47 3.27
N ALA A 284 -6.29 -1.62 3.82
CA ALA A 284 -5.64 -0.55 3.06
C ALA A 284 -4.47 -1.05 2.17
N GLN A 285 -3.85 -2.19 2.46
CA GLN A 285 -2.71 -2.72 1.69
C GLN A 285 -3.13 -3.28 0.32
N LYS A 286 -2.91 -2.62 -0.84
CA LYS A 286 -3.24 -3.20 -2.18
C LYS A 286 -3.00 -4.73 -2.26
N PRO A 287 -3.94 -5.52 -2.85
CA PRO A 287 -3.78 -6.98 -2.94
C PRO A 287 -2.42 -7.35 -3.53
N GLN A 288 -1.78 -8.39 -2.99
CA GLN A 288 -0.41 -8.77 -3.36
C GLN A 288 -0.27 -9.11 -4.85
N SER A 289 -1.35 -9.60 -5.49
CA SER A 289 -1.42 -9.79 -6.95
C SER A 289 -1.35 -8.48 -7.76
N ALA A 290 -1.79 -7.35 -7.18
CA ALA A 290 -1.63 -6.02 -7.77
C ALA A 290 -0.23 -5.42 -7.51
N ARG A 291 0.41 -5.73 -6.37
CA ARG A 291 1.83 -5.40 -6.13
C ARG A 291 2.78 -6.24 -6.98
N GLU A 292 2.42 -7.48 -7.26
CA GLU A 292 3.20 -8.38 -8.13
C GLU A 292 3.21 -7.94 -9.60
N LYS A 293 2.29 -7.06 -10.00
CA LYS A 293 2.28 -6.38 -11.30
C LYS A 293 2.90 -4.97 -11.24
N GLU A 294 3.19 -4.45 -10.06
CA GLU A 294 3.72 -3.10 -9.87
C GLU A 294 5.25 -3.17 -9.87
N ILE A 295 5.87 -2.57 -10.88
CA ILE A 295 7.32 -2.35 -10.89
C ILE A 295 7.63 -1.46 -9.68
N GLU A 296 8.32 -2.01 -8.69
CA GLU A 296 8.80 -1.24 -7.55
C GLU A 296 10.14 -0.58 -7.87
N ARG A 297 10.42 0.51 -7.15
CA ARG A 297 11.68 1.24 -7.19
C ARG A 297 12.44 1.07 -5.88
N THR A 298 13.75 1.03 -5.95
CA THR A 298 14.64 1.07 -4.78
C THR A 298 15.96 1.77 -5.12
N LEU A 299 16.79 2.00 -4.12
CA LEU A 299 18.12 2.56 -4.26
C LEU A 299 19.18 1.49 -3.92
N ALA A 300 20.19 1.36 -4.77
CA ALA A 300 21.47 0.79 -4.37
C ALA A 300 22.52 1.89 -4.27
N LEU A 301 23.11 2.05 -3.08
CA LEU A 301 24.18 3.00 -2.84
C LEU A 301 25.49 2.23 -2.63
N VAL A 302 26.39 2.31 -3.61
CA VAL A 302 27.75 1.78 -3.53
C VAL A 302 28.64 2.86 -2.93
N ARG A 303 29.27 2.54 -1.80
CA ARG A 303 30.06 3.49 -1.00
C ARG A 303 31.45 3.69 -1.61
N PRO A 304 32.19 4.75 -1.22
CA PRO A 304 33.39 5.16 -1.96
C PRO A 304 34.48 4.11 -2.08
N THR A 305 34.77 3.37 -1.01
CA THR A 305 35.80 2.32 -1.09
C THR A 305 35.37 1.17 -2.00
N ALA A 306 34.11 0.75 -1.90
CA ALA A 306 33.56 -0.31 -2.75
C ALA A 306 33.43 0.11 -4.22
N LEU A 307 33.13 1.38 -4.48
CA LEU A 307 33.08 1.95 -5.82
C LEU A 307 34.44 1.84 -6.50
N LYS A 308 35.52 2.23 -5.80
CA LYS A 308 36.89 2.17 -6.33
C LYS A 308 37.33 0.75 -6.68
N LEU A 309 36.90 -0.25 -5.91
CA LEU A 309 37.39 -1.63 -6.04
C LEU A 309 36.49 -2.50 -6.93
N TYR A 310 35.17 -2.31 -6.87
CA TYR A 310 34.20 -3.31 -7.33
C TYR A 310 33.07 -2.75 -8.20
N LYS A 311 33.17 -1.50 -8.71
CA LYS A 311 32.11 -0.84 -9.51
C LYS A 311 31.47 -1.77 -10.55
N ASP A 312 32.27 -2.25 -11.49
CA ASP A 312 31.75 -2.97 -12.66
C ASP A 312 31.17 -4.34 -12.26
N ALA A 313 31.80 -5.02 -11.30
CA ALA A 313 31.32 -6.30 -10.78
C ALA A 313 29.98 -6.16 -10.03
N ILE A 314 29.82 -5.10 -9.24
CA ILE A 314 28.57 -4.81 -8.51
C ILE A 314 27.45 -4.49 -9.51
N VAL A 315 27.68 -3.56 -10.44
CA VAL A 315 26.67 -3.16 -11.43
C VAL A 315 26.24 -4.34 -12.29
N LYS A 316 27.21 -5.12 -12.77
CA LYS A 316 26.94 -6.33 -13.57
C LYS A 316 26.08 -7.32 -12.81
N ARG A 317 26.41 -7.61 -11.54
CA ARG A 317 25.63 -8.55 -10.72
C ARG A 317 24.22 -8.06 -10.43
N ILE A 318 24.03 -6.74 -10.25
CA ILE A 318 22.69 -6.15 -10.09
C ILE A 318 21.84 -6.42 -11.33
N GLN A 319 22.40 -6.21 -12.52
CA GLN A 319 21.74 -6.46 -13.80
C GLN A 319 21.46 -7.96 -14.02
N GLU A 320 22.44 -8.83 -13.76
CA GLU A 320 22.28 -10.29 -13.83
C GLU A 320 21.23 -10.82 -12.84
N SER A 321 21.01 -10.10 -11.73
CA SER A 321 19.94 -10.40 -10.75
C SER A 321 18.55 -9.91 -11.20
N GLY A 322 18.42 -9.42 -12.44
CA GLY A 322 17.15 -8.99 -13.04
C GLY A 322 16.64 -7.62 -12.58
N PHE A 323 17.51 -6.76 -12.03
CA PHE A 323 17.16 -5.37 -11.76
C PHE A 323 17.45 -4.49 -12.97
N ASN A 324 16.50 -3.64 -13.32
CA ASN A 324 16.71 -2.58 -14.29
C ASN A 324 17.34 -1.37 -13.58
N VAL A 325 18.57 -1.04 -13.96
CA VAL A 325 19.21 0.22 -13.55
C VAL A 325 18.64 1.32 -14.44
N THR A 326 17.67 2.07 -13.94
CA THR A 326 17.02 3.12 -14.73
C THR A 326 17.79 4.43 -14.67
N ARG A 327 18.53 4.69 -13.59
CA ARG A 327 19.34 5.90 -13.41
C ARG A 327 20.56 5.64 -12.56
N THR A 328 21.59 6.46 -12.77
CA THR A 328 22.89 6.34 -12.13
C THR A 328 23.43 7.73 -11.81
N ALA A 329 23.93 7.94 -10.59
CA ALA A 329 24.59 9.18 -10.19
C ALA A 329 25.86 8.87 -9.38
N GLU A 330 27.00 9.44 -9.82
CA GLU A 330 28.20 9.48 -8.99
C GLU A 330 28.23 10.80 -8.21
N VAL A 331 28.20 10.71 -6.88
CA VAL A 331 28.05 11.86 -5.99
C VAL A 331 29.13 11.84 -4.92
N GLN A 332 29.91 12.92 -4.86
CA GLN A 332 30.80 13.20 -3.73
C GLN A 332 30.02 13.94 -2.65
N LEU A 333 29.72 13.27 -1.54
CA LEU A 333 28.98 13.91 -0.44
C LEU A 333 29.90 14.81 0.38
N THR A 334 29.44 16.02 0.66
CA THR A 334 30.02 16.85 1.72
C THR A 334 29.69 16.27 3.09
N GLN A 335 30.42 16.69 4.13
CA GLN A 335 30.15 16.26 5.49
C GLN A 335 28.71 16.56 5.93
N ALA A 336 28.22 17.79 5.69
CA ALA A 336 26.86 18.18 6.03
C ALA A 336 25.80 17.31 5.31
N GLN A 337 26.01 16.99 4.03
CA GLN A 337 25.11 16.11 3.27
C GLN A 337 25.13 14.67 3.79
N ALA A 338 26.30 14.13 4.12
CA ALA A 338 26.42 12.79 4.69
C ALA A 338 25.73 12.70 6.07
N GLU A 339 25.92 13.71 6.92
CA GLU A 339 25.27 13.80 8.24
C GLU A 339 23.74 13.94 8.11
N GLN A 340 23.26 14.74 7.15
CA GLN A 340 21.84 14.83 6.84
C GLN A 340 21.27 13.49 6.38
N PHE A 341 21.95 12.80 5.47
CA PHE A 341 21.48 11.53 4.92
C PHE A 341 21.42 10.41 5.98
N TYR A 342 22.38 10.38 6.91
CA TYR A 342 22.46 9.38 7.98
C TYR A 342 22.00 9.88 9.36
N ALA A 343 21.21 10.95 9.44
CA ALA A 343 20.81 11.58 10.71
C ALA A 343 20.21 10.59 11.73
N GLU A 344 19.44 9.60 11.27
CA GLU A 344 18.84 8.55 12.11
C GLU A 344 19.87 7.60 12.75
N LYS A 345 21.10 7.58 12.25
CA LYS A 345 22.20 6.75 12.75
C LYS A 345 23.15 7.52 13.66
N LYS A 346 22.84 8.78 14.01
CA LYS A 346 23.73 9.65 14.80
C LYS A 346 24.15 9.07 16.15
N ASN A 347 23.29 8.26 16.77
CA ASN A 347 23.54 7.65 18.08
C ASN A 347 24.22 6.26 17.98
N GLU A 348 24.50 5.77 16.76
CA GLU A 348 25.16 4.49 16.56
C GLU A 348 26.68 4.60 16.78
N PRO A 349 27.33 3.58 17.38
CA PRO A 349 28.77 3.63 17.69
C PRO A 349 29.65 3.74 16.43
N PHE A 350 29.16 3.29 15.27
CA PHE A 350 29.85 3.35 14.00
C PHE A 350 29.58 4.63 13.19
N TYR A 351 28.78 5.58 13.71
CA TYR A 351 28.34 6.76 12.96
C TYR A 351 29.50 7.61 12.42
N GLN A 352 30.53 7.84 13.23
CA GLN A 352 31.68 8.65 12.80
C GLN A 352 32.49 7.97 11.70
N ASP A 353 32.68 6.65 11.80
CA ASP A 353 33.34 5.87 10.74
C ASP A 353 32.48 5.85 9.45
N LEU A 354 31.15 5.85 9.60
CA LEU A 354 30.19 5.95 8.49
C LEU A 354 30.29 7.28 7.75
N ILE A 355 30.26 8.41 8.46
CA ILE A 355 30.41 9.74 7.84
C ILE A 355 31.77 9.89 7.17
N LYS A 356 32.84 9.40 7.82
CA LYS A 356 34.19 9.38 7.24
C LYS A 356 34.26 8.58 5.94
N GLU A 357 33.66 7.38 5.90
CA GLU A 357 33.63 6.56 4.69
C GLU A 357 32.91 7.30 3.55
N MET A 358 31.74 7.88 3.82
CA MET A 358 30.89 8.51 2.80
C MET A 358 31.46 9.81 2.23
N THR A 359 32.33 10.48 2.98
CA THR A 359 32.98 11.74 2.57
C THR A 359 34.37 11.52 1.96
N SER A 360 34.90 10.28 1.99
CA SER A 360 36.24 9.94 1.52
C SER A 360 36.41 9.93 -0.01
N GLY A 361 35.32 9.97 -0.76
CA GLY A 361 35.31 9.82 -2.20
C GLY A 361 33.90 9.77 -2.79
N PRO A 362 33.78 9.59 -4.11
CA PRO A 362 32.49 9.53 -4.77
C PRO A 362 31.77 8.25 -4.38
N SER A 363 30.46 8.34 -4.18
CA SER A 363 29.56 7.19 -4.05
C SER A 363 28.77 7.02 -5.35
N LEU A 364 28.36 5.80 -5.68
CA LEU A 364 27.50 5.52 -6.83
C LEU A 364 26.10 5.18 -6.33
N ALA A 365 25.15 6.06 -6.62
CA ALA A 365 23.73 5.84 -6.41
C ALA A 365 23.12 5.25 -7.69
N LEU A 366 22.39 4.15 -7.55
CA LEU A 366 21.67 3.48 -8.64
C LEU A 366 20.18 3.45 -8.32
N TYR A 367 19.38 4.02 -9.22
CA TYR A 367 17.93 3.88 -9.20
C TYR A 367 17.58 2.54 -9.85
N LEU A 368 17.07 1.63 -9.03
CA LEU A 368 16.75 0.28 -9.47
C LEU A 368 15.24 0.12 -9.58
N THR A 369 14.80 -0.55 -10.64
CA THR A 369 13.41 -0.97 -10.80
C THR A 369 13.33 -2.47 -11.05
N LYS A 370 12.38 -3.12 -10.38
CA LYS A 370 12.08 -4.55 -10.50
C LYS A 370 10.74 -4.83 -9.81
N LYS A 371 10.07 -5.92 -10.17
CA LYS A 371 9.04 -6.51 -9.30
C LYS A 371 9.66 -6.80 -7.92
N ASP A 372 9.01 -6.33 -6.85
CA ASP A 372 9.49 -6.49 -5.47
C ASP A 372 10.93 -5.97 -5.24
N ALA A 373 11.28 -4.83 -5.86
CA ALA A 373 12.64 -4.31 -5.86
C ALA A 373 13.21 -4.07 -4.46
N ILE A 374 12.38 -3.63 -3.50
CA ILE A 374 12.84 -3.29 -2.15
C ILE A 374 13.28 -4.55 -1.40
N GLN A 375 12.39 -5.53 -1.27
CA GLN A 375 12.70 -6.77 -0.56
C GLN A 375 13.70 -7.61 -1.35
N GLY A 376 13.51 -7.73 -2.66
CA GLY A 376 14.42 -8.47 -3.55
C GLY A 376 15.86 -7.97 -3.44
N PHE A 377 16.10 -6.66 -3.43
CA PHE A 377 17.46 -6.13 -3.33
C PHE A 377 18.04 -6.32 -1.93
N ARG A 378 17.23 -6.19 -0.86
CA ARG A 378 17.67 -6.44 0.51
C ARG A 378 18.10 -7.89 0.74
N THR A 379 17.39 -8.85 0.16
CA THR A 379 17.74 -10.26 0.23
C THR A 379 19.11 -10.51 -0.41
N LEU A 380 19.35 -9.97 -1.60
CA LEU A 380 20.65 -10.06 -2.26
C LEU A 380 21.75 -9.32 -1.49
N LEU A 381 21.41 -8.20 -0.85
CA LEU A 381 22.36 -7.37 -0.12
C LEU A 381 22.96 -8.12 1.07
N GLY A 382 22.17 -8.92 1.77
CA GLY A 382 22.59 -9.67 2.95
C GLY A 382 22.56 -8.86 4.25
N PRO A 383 22.94 -9.47 5.38
CA PRO A 383 22.82 -8.88 6.71
C PRO A 383 23.61 -7.58 6.85
N ALA A 384 23.08 -6.62 7.62
CA ALA A 384 23.76 -5.35 7.89
C ALA A 384 24.84 -5.47 8.98
N ASP A 385 24.69 -6.45 9.88
CA ASP A 385 25.67 -6.74 10.92
C ASP A 385 26.88 -7.45 10.31
N LYS A 386 28.06 -6.79 10.37
CA LYS A 386 29.33 -7.34 9.85
C LYS A 386 29.69 -8.69 10.45
N ASN A 387 29.30 -8.98 11.68
CA ASN A 387 29.61 -10.26 12.31
C ASN A 387 28.89 -11.43 11.62
N ARG A 388 27.73 -11.15 11.01
CA ARG A 388 26.88 -12.13 10.33
C ARG A 388 27.15 -12.22 8.83
N ILE A 389 27.98 -11.33 8.28
CA ILE A 389 28.29 -11.32 6.84
C ILE A 389 29.04 -12.58 6.43
N LYS A 390 29.99 -13.05 7.25
CA LYS A 390 30.85 -14.22 6.95
C LYS A 390 30.06 -15.51 6.67
N GLU A 391 28.86 -15.62 7.25
CA GLU A 391 27.99 -16.79 7.11
C GLU A 391 26.97 -16.62 5.96
N ALA A 392 26.86 -15.42 5.38
CA ALA A 392 25.90 -15.07 4.34
C ALA A 392 26.54 -15.08 2.94
N THR A 393 27.18 -16.20 2.58
CA THR A 393 27.83 -16.39 1.27
C THR A 393 26.84 -16.16 0.12
N GLY A 394 27.30 -15.56 -0.98
CA GLY A 394 26.43 -15.28 -2.13
C GLY A 394 25.58 -14.02 -1.98
N THR A 395 25.81 -13.21 -0.93
CA THR A 395 25.23 -11.87 -0.78
C THR A 395 26.22 -10.79 -1.19
N PHE A 396 25.74 -9.62 -1.61
CA PHE A 396 26.61 -8.51 -2.00
C PHE A 396 27.53 -8.07 -0.87
N ARG A 397 27.03 -8.00 0.38
CA ARG A 397 27.85 -7.56 1.51
C ARG A 397 28.93 -8.57 1.89
N HIS A 398 28.73 -9.86 1.60
CA HIS A 398 29.76 -10.87 1.76
C HIS A 398 30.78 -10.82 0.62
N ASP A 399 30.30 -10.90 -0.62
CA ASP A 399 31.18 -11.10 -1.78
C ASP A 399 31.98 -9.83 -2.14
N PHE A 400 31.50 -8.67 -1.72
CA PHE A 400 32.19 -7.39 -1.87
C PHE A 400 32.62 -6.79 -0.52
N ASP A 401 32.78 -7.61 0.52
CA ASP A 401 33.29 -7.11 1.80
C ASP A 401 34.71 -6.55 1.65
N ILE A 402 35.01 -5.52 2.43
CA ILE A 402 36.34 -4.94 2.50
C ILE A 402 36.91 -5.31 3.86
N VAL A 403 38.02 -6.06 3.82
CA VAL A 403 38.73 -6.52 5.02
C VAL A 403 39.09 -5.31 5.90
N ASP A 404 38.87 -5.46 7.21
CA ASP A 404 39.08 -4.45 8.25
C ASP A 404 38.23 -3.16 8.15
N ALA A 405 37.36 -3.03 7.14
CA ALA A 405 36.42 -1.92 7.10
C ALA A 405 35.35 -2.09 8.19
N LYS A 406 35.06 -1.01 8.93
CA LYS A 406 33.98 -1.00 9.94
C LYS A 406 32.59 -0.86 9.34
N ILE A 407 32.52 -0.40 8.09
CA ILE A 407 31.29 -0.06 7.39
C ILE A 407 31.13 -0.99 6.19
N ASN A 408 29.91 -1.43 5.92
CA ASN A 408 29.61 -2.32 4.78
C ASN A 408 29.83 -1.59 3.46
N SER A 409 30.06 -2.34 2.39
CA SER A 409 30.34 -1.82 1.04
C SER A 409 29.14 -1.20 0.33
N LEU A 410 27.92 -1.68 0.64
CA LEU A 410 26.69 -1.25 0.00
C LEU A 410 25.59 -0.91 1.03
N HIS A 411 24.75 0.06 0.68
CA HIS A 411 23.55 0.48 1.41
C HIS A 411 22.30 0.38 0.52
N ALA A 412 21.18 0.02 1.13
CA ALA A 412 19.86 0.05 0.51
C ALA A 412 18.80 0.36 1.58
N PRO A 413 17.74 1.09 1.22
CA PRO A 413 16.63 1.40 2.12
C PRO A 413 15.86 0.14 2.55
N GLY A 414 15.29 0.19 3.76
CA GLY A 414 14.50 -0.91 4.35
C GLY A 414 13.00 -0.85 4.11
N SER A 415 12.48 0.33 3.80
CA SER A 415 11.06 0.62 3.75
C SER A 415 10.75 1.54 2.57
N ARG A 416 9.48 1.60 2.15
CA ARG A 416 9.02 2.53 1.10
C ARG A 416 9.29 3.99 1.47
N THR A 417 9.14 4.36 2.74
CA THR A 417 9.45 5.70 3.26
C THR A 417 10.92 6.03 3.09
N GLU A 418 11.82 5.11 3.47
CA GLU A 418 13.24 5.29 3.25
C GLU A 418 13.58 5.37 1.75
N VAL A 419 12.99 4.50 0.92
CA VAL A 419 13.18 4.54 -0.54
C VAL A 419 12.86 5.92 -1.09
N ASN A 420 11.68 6.46 -0.80
CA ASN A 420 11.28 7.77 -1.32
C ASN A 420 12.23 8.87 -0.85
N ARG A 421 12.60 8.89 0.44
CA ARG A 421 13.58 9.85 0.98
C ARG A 421 14.95 9.73 0.31
N ASN A 422 15.43 8.50 0.14
CA ASN A 422 16.75 8.19 -0.38
C ASN A 422 16.83 8.52 -1.87
N LEU A 423 15.81 8.13 -2.65
CA LEU A 423 15.71 8.48 -4.07
C LEU A 423 15.58 9.99 -4.24
N GLN A 424 14.73 10.69 -3.46
CA GLN A 424 14.66 12.15 -3.54
C GLN A 424 15.99 12.83 -3.21
N PHE A 425 16.79 12.26 -2.30
CA PHE A 425 18.09 12.81 -1.94
C PHE A 425 19.12 12.72 -3.07
N PHE A 426 19.20 11.58 -3.76
CA PHE A 426 20.19 11.35 -4.84
C PHE A 426 19.67 11.70 -6.24
N PHE A 427 18.36 11.67 -6.41
CA PHE A 427 17.63 11.87 -7.66
C PHE A 427 16.44 12.81 -7.42
N PRO A 428 16.68 14.07 -7.03
CA PRO A 428 15.60 15.02 -6.82
C PRO A 428 14.86 15.26 -8.14
N GLU A 429 13.54 15.17 -8.10
CA GLU A 429 12.71 15.64 -9.20
C GLU A 429 12.90 17.14 -9.35
N GLU A 430 13.35 17.56 -10.53
CA GLU A 430 13.50 18.97 -10.86
C GLU A 430 12.23 19.46 -11.55
N ARG A 431 11.87 20.70 -11.24
CA ARG A 431 10.74 21.38 -11.86
C ARG A 431 11.28 22.49 -12.74
N VAL A 432 10.72 22.61 -13.93
CA VAL A 432 10.96 23.75 -14.82
C VAL A 432 9.63 24.37 -15.17
N LEU A 433 9.59 25.70 -15.24
CA LEU A 433 8.47 26.40 -15.85
C LEU A 433 8.77 26.54 -17.34
N VAL A 434 7.82 26.09 -18.16
CA VAL A 434 7.81 26.32 -19.61
C VAL A 434 6.66 27.28 -19.92
N VAL A 435 6.94 28.30 -20.71
CA VAL A 435 5.97 29.28 -21.19
C VAL A 435 5.80 29.09 -22.69
N LEU A 436 4.62 28.65 -23.09
CA LEU A 436 4.18 28.69 -24.48
C LEU A 436 3.74 30.13 -24.75
N LYS A 437 4.57 30.86 -25.50
CA LYS A 437 4.35 32.27 -25.83
C LYS A 437 3.04 32.44 -26.62
N PRO A 438 2.54 33.69 -26.76
CA PRO A 438 1.36 33.95 -27.57
C PRO A 438 1.52 33.50 -29.03
N GLY A 439 0.43 33.46 -29.79
CA GLY A 439 0.47 33.17 -31.23
C GLY A 439 0.53 31.68 -31.62
N LEU A 440 0.65 30.76 -30.66
CA LEU A 440 0.52 29.32 -30.90
C LEU A 440 -0.95 28.89 -30.94
N THR A 441 -1.31 28.11 -31.96
CA THR A 441 -2.63 27.46 -32.08
C THR A 441 -2.79 26.32 -31.07
N ASP A 442 -4.02 25.93 -30.75
CA ASP A 442 -4.30 24.82 -29.83
C ASP A 442 -3.67 23.50 -30.29
N GLN A 443 -3.64 23.27 -31.61
CA GLN A 443 -2.97 22.12 -32.19
C GLN A 443 -1.46 22.14 -31.90
N GLN A 444 -0.79 23.27 -32.14
CA GLN A 444 0.63 23.42 -31.84
C GLN A 444 0.93 23.26 -30.35
N ARG A 445 0.07 23.79 -29.47
CA ARG A 445 0.20 23.60 -28.02
C ARG A 445 0.11 22.12 -27.64
N ALA A 446 -0.85 21.39 -28.19
CA ALA A 446 -0.99 19.96 -27.95
C ALA A 446 0.23 19.16 -28.44
N GLU A 447 0.75 19.48 -29.62
CA GLU A 447 1.96 18.85 -30.19
C GLU A 447 3.21 19.12 -29.31
N ILE A 448 3.35 20.35 -28.82
CA ILE A 448 4.44 20.74 -27.91
C ILE A 448 4.36 19.94 -26.59
N VAL A 449 3.17 19.86 -25.98
CA VAL A 449 2.96 19.09 -24.75
C VAL A 449 3.26 17.60 -24.98
N ASP A 450 2.86 17.05 -26.13
CA ASP A 450 3.15 15.66 -26.50
C ASP A 450 4.66 15.41 -26.69
N ALA A 451 5.40 16.37 -27.26
CA ALA A 451 6.85 16.28 -27.38
C ALA A 451 7.54 16.22 -26.00
N PHE A 452 7.11 17.03 -25.03
CA PHE A 452 7.60 16.93 -23.66
C PHE A 452 7.27 15.58 -23.00
N ARG A 453 6.05 15.07 -23.19
CA ARG A 453 5.64 13.75 -22.69
C ARG A 453 6.49 12.61 -23.28
N LYS A 454 6.74 12.65 -24.60
CA LYS A 454 7.62 11.70 -25.29
C LYS A 454 9.06 11.76 -24.77
N ALA A 455 9.52 12.95 -24.36
CA ALA A 455 10.80 13.16 -23.70
C ALA A 455 10.77 12.87 -22.17
N HIS A 456 9.71 12.20 -21.70
CA HIS A 456 9.50 11.77 -20.31
C HIS A 456 9.38 12.91 -19.28
N PHE A 457 8.92 14.09 -19.71
CA PHE A 457 8.46 15.11 -18.77
C PHE A 457 7.01 14.85 -18.37
N PHE A 458 6.72 14.98 -17.08
CA PHE A 458 5.38 14.98 -16.54
C PHE A 458 4.85 16.41 -16.43
N VAL A 459 3.62 16.66 -16.89
CA VAL A 459 2.96 17.96 -16.73
C VAL A 459 2.27 17.97 -15.36
N MET A 460 2.90 18.63 -14.40
CA MET A 460 2.38 18.71 -13.02
C MET A 460 1.25 19.72 -12.90
N ALA A 461 1.41 20.90 -13.51
CA ALA A 461 0.37 21.91 -13.53
C ALA A 461 0.39 22.68 -14.84
N ARG A 462 -0.75 23.22 -15.24
CA ARG A 462 -0.86 24.14 -16.36
C ARG A 462 -1.81 25.27 -16.08
N LYS A 463 -1.56 26.42 -16.69
CA LYS A 463 -2.39 27.62 -16.57
C LYS A 463 -2.28 28.47 -17.82
N THR A 464 -3.42 28.96 -18.33
CA THR A 464 -3.44 29.92 -19.44
C THR A 464 -3.80 31.31 -18.91
N LEU A 465 -2.95 32.30 -19.19
CA LEU A 465 -3.20 33.68 -18.77
C LEU A 465 -2.53 34.69 -19.70
N THR A 466 -3.12 35.88 -19.79
CA THR A 466 -2.43 37.06 -20.34
C THR A 466 -1.53 37.65 -19.24
N LEU A 467 -0.23 37.74 -19.51
CA LEU A 467 0.73 38.26 -18.53
C LEU A 467 0.56 39.76 -18.34
N THR A 468 0.72 40.23 -17.11
CA THR A 468 0.88 41.67 -16.84
C THR A 468 2.27 42.15 -17.24
N GLN A 469 2.44 43.45 -17.43
CA GLN A 469 3.75 44.07 -17.68
C GLN A 469 4.78 43.65 -16.63
N GLU A 470 4.39 43.64 -15.35
CA GLU A 470 5.26 43.24 -14.24
C GLU A 470 5.66 41.76 -14.33
N GLN A 471 4.70 40.87 -14.61
CA GLN A 471 4.94 39.44 -14.75
C GLN A 471 5.87 39.14 -15.94
N ALA A 472 5.60 39.75 -17.10
CA ALA A 472 6.43 39.59 -18.28
C ALA A 472 7.86 40.11 -18.05
N THR A 473 8.01 41.25 -17.37
CA THR A 473 9.32 41.83 -17.01
C THR A 473 10.11 40.92 -16.08
N LYS A 474 9.47 40.34 -15.07
CA LYS A 474 10.13 39.39 -14.15
C LYS A 474 10.57 38.12 -14.88
N LEU A 475 9.69 37.55 -15.70
CA LEU A 475 9.95 36.31 -16.43
C LEU A 475 11.09 36.48 -17.44
N GLN A 476 11.11 37.62 -18.15
CA GLN A 476 12.11 37.91 -19.19
C GLN A 476 13.32 38.70 -18.67
N HIS A 477 13.54 38.79 -17.36
CA HIS A 477 14.61 39.62 -16.78
C HIS A 477 16.00 39.32 -17.35
N ALA A 478 16.28 38.07 -17.75
CA ALA A 478 17.53 37.68 -18.38
C ALA A 478 17.81 38.39 -19.73
N HIS A 479 16.77 38.89 -20.40
CA HIS A 479 16.85 39.64 -21.67
C HIS A 479 16.98 41.15 -21.45
N HIS A 480 17.01 41.64 -20.21
CA HIS A 480 17.09 43.06 -19.93
C HIS A 480 18.34 43.69 -20.56
N GLY A 481 18.16 44.80 -21.28
CA GLY A 481 19.22 45.50 -22.01
C GLY A 481 19.53 44.95 -23.42
N LYS A 482 18.79 43.94 -23.90
CA LYS A 482 18.81 43.54 -25.31
C LYS A 482 17.97 44.50 -26.16
N GLU A 483 18.36 44.74 -27.40
CA GLU A 483 17.68 45.68 -28.31
C GLU A 483 16.21 45.30 -28.58
N TYR A 484 15.88 44.00 -28.54
CA TYR A 484 14.53 43.47 -28.75
C TYR A 484 13.70 43.35 -27.45
N TYR A 485 14.23 43.79 -26.30
CA TYR A 485 13.60 43.54 -25.00
C TYR A 485 12.20 44.17 -24.88
N ASP A 486 12.04 45.43 -25.25
CA ASP A 486 10.75 46.12 -25.15
C ASP A 486 9.69 45.49 -26.06
N GLU A 487 10.09 45.06 -27.26
CA GLU A 487 9.23 44.34 -28.19
C GLU A 487 8.83 42.97 -27.63
N LEU A 488 9.76 42.26 -27.00
CA LEU A 488 9.49 40.99 -26.32
C LEU A 488 8.47 41.15 -25.19
N ILE A 489 8.61 42.17 -24.34
CA ILE A 489 7.64 42.41 -23.27
C ILE A 489 6.27 42.78 -23.84
N HIS A 490 6.23 43.62 -24.88
CA HIS A 490 4.99 43.94 -25.58
C HIS A 490 4.31 42.68 -26.14
N TYR A 491 5.09 41.80 -26.77
CA TYR A 491 4.58 40.54 -27.30
C TYR A 491 4.00 39.63 -26.21
N MET A 492 4.72 39.43 -25.10
CA MET A 492 4.31 38.56 -23.99
C MET A 492 3.03 39.04 -23.29
N THR A 493 2.72 40.33 -23.36
CA THR A 493 1.50 40.93 -22.76
C THR A 493 0.35 41.09 -23.76
N SER A 494 0.60 40.86 -25.06
CA SER A 494 -0.39 41.10 -26.13
C SER A 494 -1.54 40.10 -26.17
N ALA A 495 -1.31 38.87 -25.70
CA ALA A 495 -2.28 37.77 -25.76
C ALA A 495 -1.95 36.67 -24.72
N PRO A 496 -2.86 35.71 -24.48
CA PRO A 496 -2.64 34.65 -23.50
C PRO A 496 -1.46 33.73 -23.83
N SER A 497 -0.61 33.51 -22.82
CA SER A 497 0.41 32.46 -22.80
C SER A 497 -0.09 31.26 -22.01
N GLU A 498 0.42 30.06 -22.30
CA GLU A 498 0.18 28.87 -21.46
C GLU A 498 1.46 28.50 -20.73
N LEU A 499 1.35 28.42 -19.41
CA LEU A 499 2.43 28.07 -18.51
C LEU A 499 2.27 26.62 -18.12
N LEU A 500 3.36 25.87 -18.21
CA LEU A 500 3.44 24.45 -17.85
C LEU A 500 4.51 24.28 -16.78
N VAL A 501 4.14 23.68 -15.65
CA VAL A 501 5.10 23.18 -14.67
C VAL A 501 5.42 21.75 -15.07
N LEU A 502 6.63 21.55 -15.61
CA LEU A 502 7.10 20.24 -16.02
C LEU A 502 8.01 19.65 -14.96
N VAL A 503 7.84 18.36 -14.70
CA VAL A 503 8.62 17.59 -13.73
C VAL A 503 9.35 16.48 -14.45
N LYS A 504 10.66 16.43 -14.26
CA LYS A 504 11.53 15.35 -14.71
C LYS A 504 12.78 15.37 -13.83
N GLU A 505 13.44 14.23 -13.70
CA GLU A 505 14.78 14.25 -13.13
C GLU A 505 15.76 14.90 -14.11
N ASP A 506 16.65 15.75 -13.59
CA ASP A 506 17.49 16.63 -14.41
C ASP A 506 16.67 17.44 -15.43
N ALA A 507 15.44 17.84 -15.08
CA ALA A 507 14.59 18.66 -15.95
C ALA A 507 15.34 19.88 -16.45
N SER A 508 16.11 20.55 -15.57
CA SER A 508 16.87 21.76 -15.88
C SER A 508 17.98 21.54 -16.92
N LYS A 509 18.46 20.30 -17.10
CA LYS A 509 19.47 19.94 -18.12
C LYS A 509 18.83 19.41 -19.40
N SER A 510 17.78 18.63 -19.27
CA SER A 510 17.21 17.87 -20.39
C SER A 510 16.16 18.63 -21.21
N TRP A 511 15.61 19.74 -20.72
CA TRP A 511 14.62 20.51 -21.47
C TRP A 511 15.21 21.09 -22.76
N HIS A 512 16.50 21.44 -22.75
CA HIS A 512 17.21 22.00 -23.90
C HIS A 512 17.22 21.06 -25.11
N GLU A 513 17.23 19.75 -24.90
CA GLU A 513 17.20 18.74 -25.98
C GLU A 513 15.87 18.77 -26.73
N VAL A 514 14.78 19.10 -26.04
CA VAL A 514 13.43 19.18 -26.60
C VAL A 514 13.20 20.55 -27.25
N VAL A 515 13.59 21.62 -26.55
CA VAL A 515 13.27 23.00 -26.95
C VAL A 515 14.26 23.55 -27.97
N GLY A 516 15.54 23.24 -27.81
CA GLY A 516 16.64 23.75 -28.64
C GLY A 516 17.10 25.16 -28.30
N PRO A 517 18.10 25.67 -29.05
CA PRO A 517 18.65 27.02 -28.90
C PRO A 517 17.57 28.11 -28.97
N GLU A 518 17.80 29.22 -28.26
CA GLU A 518 16.84 30.33 -28.17
C GLU A 518 16.52 30.99 -29.51
N GLU A 519 17.52 31.08 -30.37
CA GLU A 519 17.39 31.63 -31.71
C GLU A 519 16.89 30.56 -32.69
N PRO A 520 15.69 30.73 -33.31
CA PRO A 520 15.11 29.72 -34.19
C PRO A 520 15.97 29.35 -35.40
N ALA A 521 16.74 30.30 -35.95
CA ALA A 521 17.67 30.04 -37.04
C ALA A 521 18.78 29.06 -36.62
N LYS A 522 19.39 29.30 -35.45
CA LYS A 522 20.40 28.41 -34.87
C LYS A 522 19.80 27.06 -34.47
N ALA A 523 18.57 27.06 -33.96
CA ALA A 523 17.84 25.83 -33.64
C ALA A 523 17.60 24.99 -34.89
N SER A 524 17.18 25.60 -36.00
CA SER A 524 16.96 24.91 -37.27
C SER A 524 18.24 24.28 -37.84
N GLU A 525 19.39 24.92 -37.64
CA GLU A 525 20.68 24.39 -38.07
C GLU A 525 21.20 23.26 -37.17
N THR A 526 21.13 23.46 -35.85
CA THR A 526 21.80 22.56 -34.89
C THR A 526 20.90 21.48 -34.29
N ALA A 527 19.58 21.71 -34.29
CA ALA A 527 18.57 20.84 -33.70
C ALA A 527 17.22 20.97 -34.46
N PRO A 528 17.14 20.54 -35.74
CA PRO A 528 16.01 20.83 -36.64
C PRO A 528 14.65 20.27 -36.16
N THR A 529 14.67 19.28 -35.27
CA THR A 529 13.46 18.68 -34.67
C THR A 529 13.08 19.31 -33.33
N SER A 530 13.80 20.35 -32.88
CA SER A 530 13.49 21.02 -31.63
C SER A 530 12.26 21.92 -31.76
N LEU A 531 11.59 22.18 -30.64
CA LEU A 531 10.36 22.96 -30.65
C LEU A 531 10.58 24.41 -31.16
N ARG A 532 11.70 25.04 -30.82
CA ARG A 532 12.04 26.38 -31.34
C ARG A 532 12.38 26.37 -32.83
N ALA A 533 12.95 25.29 -33.36
CA ALA A 533 13.18 25.13 -34.80
C ALA A 533 11.85 24.97 -35.58
N MET A 534 10.91 24.20 -35.02
CA MET A 534 9.64 23.90 -35.68
C MET A 534 8.62 25.05 -35.60
N TYR A 535 8.58 25.79 -34.49
CA TYR A 535 7.53 26.77 -34.21
C TYR A 535 8.02 28.20 -34.02
N GLY A 536 9.32 28.42 -33.83
CA GLY A 536 9.90 29.75 -33.65
C GLY A 536 10.13 30.50 -34.97
N LYS A 537 10.00 31.82 -34.95
CA LYS A 537 10.24 32.69 -36.13
C LYS A 537 11.49 33.56 -35.98
N ASP A 538 11.64 34.19 -34.83
CA ASP A 538 12.75 35.08 -34.48
C ASP A 538 12.95 35.06 -32.94
N LEU A 539 13.83 35.91 -32.40
CA LEU A 539 14.14 35.97 -30.96
C LEU A 539 12.94 36.41 -30.10
N VAL A 540 12.04 37.25 -30.63
CA VAL A 540 10.82 37.69 -29.93
C VAL A 540 9.77 36.57 -29.99
N HIS A 541 9.57 36.02 -31.19
CA HIS A 541 8.55 35.04 -31.55
C HIS A 541 9.11 33.61 -31.60
N ASN A 542 9.96 33.23 -30.63
CA ASN A 542 10.60 31.90 -30.60
C ASN A 542 9.69 30.78 -30.05
N ALA A 543 8.38 31.01 -29.96
CA ALA A 543 7.32 30.10 -29.48
C ALA A 543 7.39 29.65 -28.01
N ILE A 544 8.57 29.33 -27.49
CA ILE A 544 8.72 28.71 -26.16
C ILE A 544 9.81 29.40 -25.37
N ASP A 545 9.49 29.71 -24.13
CA ASP A 545 10.43 30.14 -23.12
C ASP A 545 10.50 29.15 -21.95
N VAL A 546 11.66 29.05 -21.30
CA VAL A 546 11.89 28.11 -20.19
C VAL A 546 12.75 28.77 -19.14
N SER A 547 12.40 28.60 -17.86
CA SER A 547 13.23 29.10 -16.77
C SER A 547 14.65 28.51 -16.87
N PRO A 548 15.71 29.34 -16.88
CA PRO A 548 17.06 28.92 -17.27
C PRO A 548 17.79 28.09 -16.22
N ASN A 549 17.32 28.10 -14.97
CA ASN A 549 17.94 27.34 -13.88
C ASN A 549 16.92 26.99 -12.78
N VAL A 550 17.31 26.10 -11.89
CA VAL A 550 16.46 25.58 -10.80
C VAL A 550 15.96 26.68 -9.87
N GLN A 551 16.75 27.72 -9.59
CA GLN A 551 16.33 28.79 -8.69
C GLN A 551 15.27 29.67 -9.35
N GLN A 552 15.51 30.11 -10.59
CA GLN A 552 14.54 30.89 -11.34
C GLN A 552 13.24 30.10 -11.57
N ALA A 553 13.35 28.80 -11.86
CA ALA A 553 12.18 27.93 -11.99
C ALA A 553 11.34 27.90 -10.70
N LYS A 554 11.96 27.81 -9.52
CA LYS A 554 11.23 27.87 -8.25
C LYS A 554 10.52 29.21 -8.07
N ASP A 555 11.20 30.31 -8.32
CA ASP A 555 10.68 31.66 -8.13
C ASP A 555 9.52 31.93 -9.10
N ASP A 556 9.68 31.56 -10.38
CA ASP A 556 8.64 31.70 -11.40
C ASP A 556 7.43 30.80 -11.10
N ILE A 557 7.65 29.52 -10.75
CA ILE A 557 6.57 28.60 -10.38
C ILE A 557 5.78 29.17 -9.20
N HIS A 558 6.45 29.63 -8.14
CA HIS A 558 5.77 30.21 -6.99
C HIS A 558 4.98 31.46 -7.36
N MET A 559 5.51 32.33 -8.24
CA MET A 559 4.82 33.52 -8.72
C MET A 559 3.49 33.23 -9.43
N PHE A 560 3.40 32.13 -10.20
CA PHE A 560 2.22 31.82 -11.00
C PHE A 560 1.28 30.78 -10.39
N PHE A 561 1.81 29.82 -9.63
CA PHE A 561 1.11 28.65 -9.13
C PHE A 561 1.04 28.56 -7.60
N GLY A 562 1.83 29.37 -6.89
CA GLY A 562 2.04 29.27 -5.45
C GLY A 562 2.85 28.01 -5.08
N ASP A 563 2.65 27.52 -3.87
CA ASP A 563 3.27 26.27 -3.43
C ASP A 563 2.50 25.08 -4.03
N LEU A 564 3.19 24.35 -4.92
CA LEU A 564 2.68 23.12 -5.50
C LEU A 564 3.15 21.93 -4.66
N ASP A 565 2.26 21.39 -3.84
CA ASP A 565 2.49 20.20 -3.01
C ASP A 565 2.63 18.92 -3.86
N LYS A 566 3.29 17.92 -3.30
CA LYS A 566 3.71 16.69 -4.01
C LYS A 566 2.62 15.63 -4.17
N GLU A 567 1.45 15.81 -3.56
CA GLU A 567 0.51 14.70 -3.36
C GLU A 567 -0.67 14.65 -4.35
N GLU A 568 -0.81 15.63 -5.24
CA GLU A 568 -1.83 15.58 -6.28
C GLU A 568 -1.34 14.75 -7.49
N HIS A 569 -1.74 13.48 -7.52
CA HIS A 569 -1.58 12.65 -8.70
C HIS A 569 -2.57 13.07 -9.81
N GLY A 570 -2.16 14.06 -10.61
CA GLY A 570 -2.92 14.57 -11.75
C GLY A 570 -2.30 15.86 -12.30
N THR A 571 -2.59 16.22 -13.55
CA THR A 571 -2.25 17.56 -14.04
C THR A 571 -3.22 18.56 -13.41
N ILE A 572 -2.70 19.48 -12.59
CA ILE A 572 -3.50 20.53 -11.98
C ILE A 572 -3.82 21.60 -13.03
N GLU A 573 -5.10 21.79 -13.34
CA GLU A 573 -5.56 22.89 -14.20
C GLU A 573 -5.98 24.06 -13.32
N LYS A 574 -5.27 25.19 -13.43
CA LYS A 574 -5.55 26.43 -12.67
C LYS A 574 -5.83 27.62 -13.57
#